data_AF-A0A1S8A8T0-F1
#
_entry.id   AF-A0A1S8A8T0-F1
#
_cell.length_a   1.000
_cell.length_b   1.000
_cell.length_c   1.000
_cell.angle_alpha   90.00
_cell.angle_beta   90.00
_cell.angle_gamma   90.00
#
_symmetry.space_group_name_H-M   'P 1'
#
loop_
_entity.id
_entity.type
_entity.pdbx_description
1 polymer ?
#
loop_
_entity_poly.entity_id
_entity_poly.type
_entity_poly.pdbx_seq_one_letter_code
_entity_poly.pdbx_strand_id
1 'polypeptide(L)' 'MEMQSPVARPEPDGAGEHGRVRYAKPSEWAAQKDIIKRLYLDENKTLDEVRRVMADEHQFYAT' A
#
# COMPACT_ATOMS: atom_id res chain seq x y z
N MET A 1 -7.74 -49.06 23.23
CA MET A 1 -7.08 -48.92 21.91
C MET A 1 -8.13 -48.41 20.96
N GLU A 2 -7.71 -47.62 19.96
CA GLU A 2 -8.54 -47.05 18.87
C GLU A 2 -9.20 -45.71 19.27
N MET A 3 -9.12 -44.57 18.57
CA MET A 3 -8.34 -44.10 17.42
C MET A 3 -8.15 -42.58 17.55
N GLN A 4 -7.12 -42.07 16.90
CA GLN A 4 -6.65 -40.69 16.85
C GLN A 4 -7.73 -39.72 16.36
N SER A 5 -8.00 -38.66 17.14
CA SER A 5 -8.62 -37.44 16.63
C SER A 5 -7.63 -36.74 15.69
N PRO A 6 -7.98 -36.43 14.43
CA PRO A 6 -7.08 -35.62 13.61
C PRO A 6 -7.04 -34.22 14.20
N VAL A 7 -5.86 -33.81 14.67
CA VAL A 7 -5.53 -32.42 14.89
C VAL A 7 -6.04 -31.62 13.69
N ALA A 8 -6.95 -30.69 13.94
CA ALA A 8 -7.39 -29.71 12.96
C ALA A 8 -6.13 -28.95 12.54
N ARG A 9 -5.54 -29.42 11.44
CA ARG A 9 -4.51 -28.71 10.69
C ARG A 9 -5.14 -27.36 10.37
N PRO A 10 -4.57 -26.22 10.80
CA PRO A 10 -5.01 -24.97 10.23
C PRO A 10 -4.72 -25.09 8.75
N GLU A 11 -5.77 -25.20 7.95
CA GLU A 11 -5.67 -25.05 6.52
C GLU A 11 -5.01 -23.69 6.29
N PRO A 12 -3.88 -23.60 5.57
CA PRO A 12 -3.44 -22.32 5.07
C PRO A 12 -4.46 -21.97 4.00
N ASP A 13 -5.53 -21.30 4.43
CA ASP A 13 -6.54 -20.76 3.54
C ASP A 13 -5.79 -19.84 2.58
N GLY A 14 -5.66 -20.35 1.37
CA GLY A 14 -6.16 -19.61 0.24
C GLY A 14 -5.45 -18.29 -0.01
N ALA A 15 -4.51 -18.38 -0.94
CA ALA A 15 -4.22 -17.35 -1.92
C ALA A 15 -3.33 -16.20 -1.43
N GLY A 16 -2.19 -16.08 -2.11
CA GLY A 16 -1.46 -14.84 -2.17
C GLY A 16 -2.39 -13.71 -2.60
N GLU A 17 -2.83 -12.92 -1.64
CA GLU A 17 -3.05 -11.50 -1.88
C GLU A 17 -1.68 -10.94 -2.24
N HIS A 18 -1.34 -10.98 -3.53
CA HIS A 18 -0.56 -9.91 -4.13
C HIS A 18 -1.28 -8.63 -3.73
N GLY A 19 -0.83 -8.01 -2.62
CA GLY A 19 -1.44 -6.83 -2.03
C GLY A 19 -1.70 -5.84 -3.15
N ARG A 20 -2.96 -5.75 -3.58
CA ARG A 20 -3.33 -4.92 -4.73
C ARG A 20 -3.01 -3.51 -4.29
N VAL A 21 -1.90 -2.97 -4.79
CA VAL A 21 -1.48 -1.60 -4.53
C VAL A 21 -2.69 -0.74 -4.85
N ARG A 22 -3.32 -0.17 -3.81
CA ARG A 22 -4.54 0.62 -3.97
C ARG A 22 -4.08 1.97 -4.50
N TYR A 23 -4.08 2.09 -5.81
CA TYR A 23 -3.74 3.34 -6.46
C TYR A 23 -4.70 4.45 -6.01
N ALA A 24 -4.13 5.64 -5.86
CA ALA A 24 -4.86 6.81 -5.44
C ALA A 24 -5.99 7.15 -6.42
N LYS A 25 -7.19 7.37 -5.87
CA LYS A 25 -8.34 7.86 -6.63
C LYS A 25 -8.16 9.34 -7.00
N PRO A 26 -8.81 9.84 -8.07
CA PRO A 26 -8.72 11.25 -8.46
C PRO A 26 -9.09 12.24 -7.33
N SER A 27 -10.02 11.86 -6.46
CA SER A 27 -10.39 12.65 -5.28
C SER A 27 -9.26 12.75 -4.25
N GLU A 28 -8.52 11.66 -4.03
CA GLU A 28 -7.36 11.63 -3.14
C GLU A 28 -6.21 12.46 -3.71
N TRP A 29 -6.03 12.43 -5.03
CA TRP A 29 -5.07 13.30 -5.71
C TRP A 29 -5.33 14.78 -5.44
N ALA A 30 -6.58 15.22 -5.40
CA ALA A 30 -6.90 16.61 -5.10
C ALA A 30 -6.50 16.99 -3.66
N ALA A 31 -6.70 16.10 -2.69
CA ALA A 31 -6.29 16.30 -1.31
C ALA A 31 -4.77 16.33 -1.13
N GLN A 32 -4.04 15.48 -1.88
CA GLN A 32 -2.59 15.35 -1.77
C GLN A 32 -1.79 16.26 -2.71
N LYS A 33 -2.47 16.96 -3.64
CA LYS A 33 -1.83 17.81 -4.66
C LYS A 33 -0.95 18.92 -4.06
N ASP A 34 -1.37 19.50 -2.94
CA ASP A 34 -0.61 20.59 -2.29
C ASP A 34 0.71 20.07 -1.71
N ILE A 35 0.67 18.90 -1.07
CA ILE A 35 1.84 18.23 -0.49
C ILE A 35 2.79 17.78 -1.59
N ILE A 36 2.27 17.12 -2.63
CA ILE A 36 3.05 16.69 -3.81
C ILE A 36 3.76 17.88 -4.46
N LYS A 37 3.08 19.02 -4.59
CA LYS A 37 3.68 20.25 -5.15
C LYS A 37 4.79 20.80 -4.27
N ARG A 38 4.62 20.84 -2.94
CA ARG A 38 5.68 21.31 -2.04
C ARG A 38 6.90 20.42 -2.11
N LEU A 39 6.70 19.10 -2.03
CA LEU A 39 7.79 18.14 -2.14
C LEU A 39 8.54 18.29 -3.47
N TYR A 40 7.81 18.48 -4.59
CA TYR A 40 8.42 18.59 -5.91
C TYR A 40 9.07 19.97 -6.19
N LEU A 41 8.41 21.07 -5.81
CA LEU A 41 8.83 22.43 -6.18
C LEU A 41 9.64 23.14 -5.08
N ASP A 42 9.26 22.96 -3.82
CA ASP A 42 9.88 23.66 -2.67
C ASP A 42 11.10 22.88 -2.18
N GLU A 43 10.94 21.56 -2.01
CA GLU A 43 12.02 20.66 -1.60
C GLU A 43 12.85 20.10 -2.76
N ASN A 44 12.51 20.49 -4.00
CA ASN A 44 13.20 20.08 -5.23
C ASN A 44 13.37 18.54 -5.34
N LYS A 45 12.43 17.76 -4.80
CA LYS A 45 12.48 16.29 -4.87
C LYS A 45 12.06 15.81 -6.25
N THR A 46 12.63 14.69 -6.67
CA THR A 46 12.22 14.04 -7.92
C THR A 46 10.87 13.35 -7.75
N LEU A 47 10.15 13.07 -8.85
CA LEU A 47 8.87 12.37 -8.79
C LEU A 47 8.97 10.98 -8.11
N ASP A 48 10.10 10.28 -8.22
CA ASP A 48 10.33 9.00 -7.53
C ASP A 48 10.43 9.20 -6.01
N GLU A 49 11.18 10.20 -5.57
CA GLU A 49 11.29 10.58 -4.16
C GLU A 49 9.93 10.99 -3.59
N VAL A 50 9.18 11.83 -4.30
CA VAL A 50 7.83 12.23 -3.89
C VAL A 50 6.93 10.99 -3.80
N ARG A 51 7.00 10.06 -4.75
CA ARG A 51 6.20 8.83 -4.72
C ARG A 51 6.55 7.96 -3.51
N ARG A 52 7.83 7.85 -3.15
CA ARG A 52 8.26 7.11 -1.95
C ARG A 52 7.77 7.77 -0.67
N VAL A 53 7.97 9.08 -0.52
CA VAL A 53 7.50 9.84 0.66
C VAL A 53 5.98 9.72 0.80
N MET A 54 5.25 9.89 -0.30
CA MET A 54 3.79 9.75 -0.30
C MET A 54 3.34 8.32 0.02
N ALA A 55 4.07 7.30 -0.44
CA ALA A 55 3.75 5.91 -0.14
C ALA A 55 4.08 5.53 1.32
N ASP A 56 5.18 6.05 1.87
CA ASP A 56 5.64 5.74 3.23
C ASP A 56 4.83 6.50 4.29
N GLU A 57 4.72 7.83 4.15
CA GLU A 57 4.09 8.68 5.16
C GLU A 57 2.58 8.78 5.00
N HIS A 58 2.09 8.80 3.74
CA HIS A 58 0.69 9.03 3.44
C HIS A 58 -0.05 7.78 2.94
N GLN A 59 0.63 6.62 2.86
CA GLN A 59 0.11 5.38 2.26
C GLN A 59 -0.54 5.61 0.89
N PHE A 60 -0.04 6.62 0.17
CA PHE A 60 -0.58 7.11 -1.09
C PHE A 60 0.24 6.57 -2.24
N TYR A 61 -0.39 5.72 -3.05
CA TYR A 61 0.24 5.12 -4.21
C TYR A 61 -0.18 5.85 -5.47
N ALA A 62 0.66 6.78 -5.93
CA ALA A 62 0.48 7.43 -7.22
C ALA A 62 0.60 6.39 -8.35
N THR A 63 -0.33 6.45 -9.32
CA THR A 63 -0.26 5.73 -10.60
C THR A 63 0.13 6.66 -11.72
#